data_AF-A0A9C9X3B2-F1
#
_entry.id   AF-A0A9C9X3B2-F1
#
_cell.length_a   1.000
_cell.length_b   1.000
_cell.length_c   1.000
_cell.angle_alpha   90.00
_cell.angle_beta   90.00
_cell.angle_gamma   90.00
#
_symmetry.space_group_name_H-M   'P 1'
#
loop_
_entity.id
_entity.type
_entity.pdbx_description
1 polymer ?
#
loop_
_entity_poly.entity_id
_entity_poly.type
_entity_poly.pdbx_seq_one_letter_code
_entity_poly.pdbx_strand_id
1 'polypeptide(L)' 'FKQKGKLWIWLTDDQYKIPVQMKSAVFIGKITTELTKIEGVPLPLPSQVQ' A
#
# COMPACT_ATOMS: atom_id res chain seq x y z
N PHE A 1 -24.87 4.20 -0.78
CA PHE A 1 -24.04 2.97 -0.92
C PHE A 1 -23.23 2.78 0.36
N LYS A 2 -23.58 1.82 1.22
CA LYS A 2 -22.74 1.47 2.39
C LYS A 2 -21.65 0.52 1.90
N GLN A 3 -20.42 1.00 1.71
CA GLN A 3 -19.30 0.14 1.41
C GLN A 3 -18.98 -0.72 2.65
N LYS A 4 -19.57 -1.92 2.72
CA LYS A 4 -19.30 -2.93 3.77
C LYS A 4 -17.99 -3.70 3.52
N GLY A 5 -17.02 -3.08 2.85
CA GLY A 5 -15.73 -3.69 2.56
C GLY A 5 -14.71 -3.35 3.64
N LYS A 6 -13.83 -4.29 3.98
CA LYS A 6 -12.67 -4.03 4.85
C LYS A 6 -11.44 -3.87 3.96
N LEU A 7 -10.69 -2.79 4.15
CA LEU A 7 -9.43 -2.53 3.46
C LEU A 7 -8.30 -2.54 4.49
N TRP A 8 -7.29 -3.36 4.25
CA TRP A 8 -6.02 -3.38 4.99
C TRP A 8 -4.92 -2.87 4.08
N ILE A 9 -4.07 -1.99 4.61
CA ILE A 9 -2.91 -1.43 3.91
C ILE A 9 -1.71 -1.61 4.82
N TRP A 10 -0.63 -2.19 4.28
CA TRP A 10 0.65 -2.31 4.96
C TRP A 10 1.57 -1.21 4.46
N LEU A 11 2.15 -0.48 5.41
CA LEU A 11 3.07 0.62 5.17
C LEU A 11 4.48 0.20 5.59
N THR A 12 5.50 0.77 4.96
CA THR A 12 6.88 0.65 5.45
C THR A 12 7.02 1.26 6.84
N ASP A 13 8.01 0.81 7.60
CA ASP A 13 8.35 1.39 8.89
C ASP A 13 9.44 2.46 8.76
N ASP A 14 9.20 3.45 7.91
CA ASP A 14 10.03 4.63 7.77
C ASP A 14 9.17 5.89 7.93
N GLN A 15 9.78 7.07 7.80
CA GLN A 15 9.08 8.36 7.93
C GLN A 15 8.09 8.65 6.78
N TYR A 16 8.17 7.92 5.67
CA TYR A 16 7.36 8.13 4.47
C TYR A 16 6.17 7.16 4.37
N LYS A 17 6.17 6.08 5.18
CA LYS A 17 5.05 5.14 5.34
C LYS A 17 4.49 4.67 3.99
N ILE A 18 5.38 4.18 3.14
CA ILE A 18 5.07 3.80 1.76
C ILE A 18 4.18 2.54 1.75
N PRO A 19 3.04 2.53 1.02
CA PRO A 19 2.20 1.34 0.92
C PRO A 19 2.87 0.24 0.11
N VAL A 20 3.15 -0.91 0.73
CA VAL A 20 3.80 -2.06 0.08
C VAL A 20 2.83 -3.17 -0.28
N GLN A 21 1.72 -3.27 0.44
CA GLN A 21 0.70 -4.28 0.21
C GLN A 21 -0.69 -3.73 0.55
N MET A 22 -1.71 -4.24 -0.15
CA MET A 22 -3.10 -3.98 0.17
C MET A 22 -3.91 -5.28 0.12
N LYS A 23 -4.93 -5.35 0.97
CA LYS A 23 -5.91 -6.43 0.98
C LYS A 23 -7.29 -5.84 1.14
N SER A 24 -8.21 -6.20 0.26
CA SER A 24 -9.60 -5.75 0.31
C SER A 24 -10.54 -6.94 0.39
N ALA A 25 -11.43 -6.95 1.38
CA ALA A 25 -12.55 -7.88 1.44
C ALA A 25 -13.79 -7.19 0.84
N VAL A 26 -14.32 -7.78 -0.22
CA VAL A 26 -15.53 -7.36 -0.92
C VAL A 26 -16.57 -8.49 -0.86
N PHE A 27 -17.81 -8.20 -1.25
CA PHE A 27 -18.90 -9.21 -1.20
C PHE A 27 -18.55 -10.48 -1.99
N ILE A 28 -17.78 -10.34 -3.08
CA ILE A 28 -17.42 -11.44 -3.99
C ILE A 28 -16.08 -12.12 -3.65
N GLY A 29 -15.42 -11.78 -2.53
CA GLY A 29 -14.16 -12.42 -2.14
C GLY A 29 -13.12 -11.46 -1.57
N LYS A 30 -11.84 -11.83 -1.72
CA LYS A 30 -10.70 -11.05 -1.22
C LYS A 30 -9.75 -10.73 -2.36
N ILE A 31 -9.37 -9.47 -2.48
CA ILE A 31 -8.36 -8.97 -3.42
C ILE A 31 -7.08 -8.73 -2.60
N THR A 32 -5.94 -9.24 -3.05
CA THR A 32 -4.62 -8.96 -2.46
C THR A 32 -3.72 -8.42 -3.56
N THR A 33 -3.03 -7.31 -3.29
CA THR A 33 -2.13 -6.67 -4.25
C THR A 33 -0.83 -6.26 -3.57
N GLU A 34 0.26 -6.29 -4.33
CA GLU A 34 1.59 -5.89 -3.88
C GLU A 34 2.08 -4.71 -4.73
N LEU A 35 2.86 -3.83 -4.11
CA LEU A 35 3.49 -2.72 -4.79
C LEU A 35 4.60 -3.23 -5.71
N THR A 36 4.48 -2.99 -7.01
CA THR A 36 5.46 -3.44 -8.00
C THR A 36 6.44 -2.35 -8.44
N LYS A 37 5.98 -1.09 -8.50
CA LYS A 37 6.79 0.04 -8.92
C LYS A 37 6.23 1.35 -8.37
N ILE A 38 7.14 2.28 -8.09
CA ILE A 38 6.83 3.69 -7.78
C ILE A 38 7.58 4.56 -8.80
N GLU A 39 6.89 5.55 -9.35
CA GLU A 39 7.46 6.53 -10.29
C GLU A 39 7.10 7.96 -9.87
N GLY A 40 7.90 8.94 -10.29
CA GLY A 40 7.60 10.36 -10.06
C GLY A 40 7.81 10.87 -8.63
N VAL A 41 8.57 10.14 -7.79
CA VAL A 41 8.84 10.56 -6.41
C VAL A 41 10.13 11.38 -6.34
N PRO A 42 10.12 12.55 -5.67
CA PRO A 42 11.32 13.36 -5.50
C PRO A 42 12.38 12.64 -4.66
N LEU A 43 13.63 12.72 -5.11
CA LEU A 43 14.79 12.14 -4.45
C LEU A 43 15.23 12.98 -3.23
N PRO A 44 15.94 12.38 -2.24
CA PRO A 44 16.36 10.97 -2.18
C PRO A 44 15.23 10.05 -1.73
N LEU A 45 15.16 8.86 -2.32
CA LEU A 45 14.22 7.84 -1.83
C LEU A 45 14.63 7.42 -0.42
N PRO A 46 13.67 7.24 0.50
CA PRO A 46 13.93 6.99 1.91
C PRO A 46 14.71 5.70 2.15
N SER A 47 14.40 4.69 1.35
CA SER A 47 15.03 3.36 1.38
C SER A 47 16.48 3.36 0.88
N GLN A 48 16.98 4.50 0.39
CA GLN A 48 18.36 4.67 -0.04
C GLN A 48 19.23 5.37 1.02
N VAL A 49 18.66 5.79 2.15
CA VAL A 49 19.43 6.28 3.29
C VAL A 49 19.69 5.09 4.22
N GLN A 50 20.80 4.39 3.98
CA GLN A 50 21.36 3.37 4.88
C GLN A 50 21.93 4.01 6.14
#